data_AF-A0A5C5BSG8-F1
#
_entry.id   AF-A0A5C5BSG8-F1
#
_cell.length_a   1.000
_cell.length_b   1.000
_cell.length_c   1.000
_cell.angle_alpha   90.00
_cell.angle_beta   90.00
_cell.angle_gamma   90.00
#
_symmetry.space_group_name_H-M   'P 1'
#
loop_
_entity.id
_entity.type
_entity.pdbx_description
1 polymer ?
#
loop_
_entity_poly.entity_id
_entity_poly.type
_entity_poly.pdbx_seq_one_letter_code
_entity_poly.pdbx_strand_id
1 'polypeptide(L)'
;MNDNRVFPEQIDAIMDAAEVTVEHRFGCMTVVHAKLPCGFIITETSACIDPANYDQSVGAGICMKRVRDKVWELEGYHKMRTTAEREE
;
A
#
# COMPACT_ATOMS: atom_id res chain seq x y z
N MET A 1 -20.04 -0.06 22.91
CA MET A 1 -19.41 -0.83 21.82
C MET A 1 -18.32 0.05 21.22
N ASN A 2 -17.06 -0.37 21.29
CA ASN A 2 -16.02 0.31 20.53
C ASN A 2 -16.23 0.01 19.05
N ASP A 3 -16.23 1.06 18.22
CA ASP A 3 -16.30 0.90 16.77
C ASP A 3 -14.93 0.48 16.25
N ASN A 4 -14.80 -0.79 15.86
CA ASN A 4 -13.56 -1.39 15.36
C ASN A 4 -13.48 -1.41 13.84
N ARG A 5 -14.32 -0.66 13.13
CA ARG A 5 -14.29 -0.57 11.68
C ARG A 5 -13.04 0.18 11.20
N VAL A 6 -12.54 -0.23 10.04
CA VAL A 6 -11.57 0.50 9.23
C VAL A 6 -12.38 1.35 8.25
N PHE A 7 -12.11 2.66 8.23
CA PHE A 7 -12.80 3.59 7.36
C PHE A 7 -11.92 3.96 6.15
N PRO A 8 -12.49 4.09 4.94
CA PRO A 8 -11.74 4.51 3.75
C PRO A 8 -10.94 5.80 3.96
N GLU A 9 -11.50 6.78 4.66
CA GLU A 9 -10.85 8.07 4.91
C GLU A 9 -9.58 7.94 5.75
N GLN A 10 -9.52 6.93 6.64
CA GLN A 10 -8.31 6.63 7.42
C GLN A 10 -7.21 6.06 6.53
N ILE A 11 -7.59 5.17 5.61
CA ILE A 11 -6.65 4.58 4.67
C ILE A 11 -6.13 5.64 3.70
N ASP A 12 -7.02 6.48 3.18
CA ASP A 12 -6.65 7.55 2.26
C ASP A 12 -5.72 8.56 2.97
N ALA A 13 -5.98 8.91 4.24
CA ALA A 13 -5.06 9.75 5.01
C ALA A 13 -3.67 9.11 5.24
N ILE A 14 -3.60 7.79 5.46
CA ILE A 14 -2.32 7.08 5.57
C ILE A 14 -1.58 7.09 4.23
N MET A 15 -2.29 6.88 3.13
CA MET A 15 -1.74 6.88 1.77
C MET A 15 -1.22 8.28 1.38
N ASP A 16 -1.96 9.33 1.71
CA ASP A 16 -1.58 10.73 1.43
C ASP A 16 -0.33 11.16 2.22
N ALA A 17 -0.16 10.62 3.43
CA ALA A 17 0.99 10.89 4.28
C ALA A 17 2.19 9.96 4.01
N ALA A 18 2.05 8.96 3.12
CA ALA A 18 3.13 8.03 2.81
C ALA A 18 4.19 8.67 1.91
N GLU A 19 5.45 8.38 2.21
CA GLU A 19 6.57 8.72 1.33
C GLU A 19 6.68 7.64 0.24
N VAL A 20 6.46 8.02 -1.02
CA VAL A 20 6.41 7.09 -2.15
C VAL A 20 7.60 7.32 -3.09
N THR A 21 8.33 6.25 -3.40
CA THR A 21 9.34 6.22 -4.46
C THR A 21 8.91 5.25 -5.56
N VAL A 22 9.12 5.66 -6.81
CA VAL A 22 8.80 4.85 -7.99
C VAL A 22 10.09 4.65 -8.78
N GLU A 23 10.44 3.40 -9.02
CA GLU A 23 11.63 3.01 -9.74
C GLU A 23 11.27 2.24 -11.01
N HIS A 24 12.01 2.52 -12.07
CA HIS A 24 11.98 1.71 -13.28
C HIS A 24 13.17 0.75 -13.29
N ARG A 25 12.91 -0.53 -13.56
CA ARG A 25 13.88 -1.61 -13.55
C ARG A 25 13.69 -2.49 -14.79
N PHE A 26 14.79 -3.05 -15.29
CA PHE A 26 14.80 -4.05 -16.37
C PHE A 26 14.03 -3.67 -17.66
N GLY A 27 13.82 -2.38 -17.93
CA GLY A 27 13.17 -1.89 -19.16
C GLY A 27 11.63 -1.98 -19.20
N CYS A 28 11.01 -2.79 -18.33
CA CYS A 28 9.56 -3.01 -18.33
C CYS A 28 8.95 -3.25 -16.93
N MET A 29 9.71 -3.01 -15.86
CA MET A 29 9.27 -3.24 -14.48
C MET A 29 9.19 -1.92 -13.72
N THR A 30 8.03 -1.62 -13.15
CA THR A 30 7.84 -0.61 -12.13
C THR A 30 7.98 -1.25 -10.75
N VAL A 31 8.77 -0.65 -9.88
CA VAL A 31 8.83 -0.94 -8.45
C VAL A 31 8.36 0.28 -7.70
N VAL A 32 7.45 0.11 -6.75
CA VAL A 32 6.98 1.18 -5.87
C VAL A 32 7.32 0.81 -4.45
N HIS A 33 7.99 1.72 -3.75
CA HIS A 33 8.15 1.64 -2.30
C HIS A 33 7.28 2.72 -1.66
N ALA A 34 6.38 2.33 -0.78
CA ALA A 34 5.55 3.22 0.01
C ALA A 34 5.92 3.07 1.48
N LYS A 35 6.58 4.07 2.04
CA LYS A 35 6.90 4.15 3.46
C LYS A 35 5.77 4.87 4.17
N LEU A 36 5.01 4.12 4.95
CA LEU A 36 3.89 4.62 5.73
C LEU A 36 4.36 5.54 6.86
N PRO A 37 3.49 6.41 7.41
CA PRO A 37 3.84 7.29 8.54
C PRO A 37 4.36 6.55 9.78
N CYS A 38 3.95 5.29 9.98
CA CYS A 38 4.44 4.44 11.06
C CYS A 38 5.86 3.89 10.82
N GLY A 39 6.48 4.18 9.67
CA GLY A 39 7.80 3.69 9.27
C GLY A 39 7.79 2.33 8.58
N PHE A 40 6.65 1.64 8.51
CA PHE A 40 6.51 0.39 7.77
C PHE A 40 6.60 0.64 6.26
N ILE A 41 7.32 -0.23 5.54
CA ILE A 41 7.55 -0.06 4.10
C ILE A 41 6.84 -1.19 3.34
N ILE A 42 5.95 -0.80 2.42
CA ILE A 42 5.31 -1.71 1.47
C ILE A 42 6.03 -1.58 0.14
N THR A 43 6.44 -2.71 -0.45
CA THR A 43 7.06 -2.75 -1.77
C THR A 43 6.17 -3.52 -2.72
N GLU A 44 5.75 -2.90 -3.81
CA GLU A 44 4.92 -3.49 -4.85
C GLU A 44 5.61 -3.41 -6.21
N THR A 45 5.31 -4.37 -7.08
CA THR A 45 5.92 -4.42 -8.42
C THR A 45 4.89 -4.67 -9.49
N SER A 46 5.13 -4.09 -10.67
CA SER A 46 4.33 -4.29 -11.87
C SER A 46 5.26 -4.39 -13.06
N ALA A 47 5.28 -5.53 -13.73
CA ALA A 47 6.11 -5.77 -14.91
C ALA A 47 5.23 -6.17 -16.10
N CYS A 48 5.64 -5.81 -17.31
CA CYS A 48 5.03 -6.30 -18.55
C CYS A 48 6.01 -7.14 -19.38
N ILE A 49 5.45 -7.92 -20.31
CA ILE A 49 6.22 -8.82 -21.18
C ILE A 49 6.88 -8.04 -22.34
N ASP A 50 6.24 -6.95 -22.80
CA ASP A 50 6.68 -6.18 -23.96
C ASP A 50 6.96 -4.71 -23.61
N PRO A 51 8.24 -4.26 -23.65
CA PRO A 51 8.63 -2.88 -23.40
C PRO A 51 7.95 -1.86 -24.33
N ALA A 52 7.57 -2.25 -25.56
CA ALA A 52 6.91 -1.34 -26.49
C ALA A 52 5.48 -0.96 -26.06
N ASN A 53 4.88 -1.79 -25.19
CA ASN A 53 3.54 -1.59 -24.62
C ASN A 53 3.60 -1.18 -23.14
N TYR A 54 4.79 -0.90 -22.62
CA TYR A 54 4.98 -0.53 -21.22
C TYR A 54 4.59 0.93 -20.97
N ASP A 55 3.73 1.15 -19.98
CA ASP A 55 3.42 2.46 -19.45
C ASP A 55 3.72 2.50 -17.95
N GLN A 56 4.72 3.30 -17.57
CA GLN A 56 5.15 3.45 -16.19
C GLN A 56 4.03 3.99 -15.29
N SER A 57 3.17 4.88 -15.80
CA SER A 57 2.06 5.46 -15.05
C SER A 57 1.01 4.40 -14.71
N VAL A 58 0.71 3.50 -15.66
CA VAL A 58 -0.16 2.35 -15.44
C VAL A 58 0.45 1.40 -14.43
N GLY A 59 1.75 1.09 -14.57
CA GLY A 59 2.47 0.24 -13.61
C GLY A 59 2.44 0.80 -12.19
N ALA A 60 2.70 2.10 -12.05
CA ALA A 60 2.65 2.80 -10.76
C ALA A 60 1.23 2.81 -10.18
N GLY A 61 0.20 3.03 -11.00
CA GLY A 61 -1.21 2.97 -10.58
C GLY A 61 -1.61 1.60 -10.03
N ILE A 62 -1.20 0.52 -10.70
CA ILE A 62 -1.43 -0.85 -10.24
C ILE A 62 -0.74 -1.08 -8.89
N CYS A 63 0.53 -0.69 -8.76
CA CYS A 63 1.27 -0.81 -7.53
C CYS A 63 0.59 -0.02 -6.38
N MET A 64 0.21 1.24 -6.63
CA MET A 64 -0.43 2.08 -5.61
C MET A 64 -1.79 1.53 -5.15
N LYS A 65 -2.57 0.93 -6.06
CA LYS A 65 -3.80 0.22 -5.67
C LYS A 65 -3.49 -0.94 -4.72
N ARG A 66 -2.47 -1.76 -5.02
CA ARG A 66 -2.07 -2.88 -4.16
C ARG A 66 -1.51 -2.42 -2.82
N VAL A 67 -0.75 -1.33 -2.80
CA VAL A 67 -0.31 -0.69 -1.54
C VAL A 67 -1.52 -0.31 -0.70
N ARG A 68 -2.52 0.37 -1.29
CA ARG A 68 -3.76 0.74 -0.57
C ARG A 68 -4.50 -0.47 -0.02
N ASP A 69 -4.64 -1.53 -0.83
CA ASP A 69 -5.27 -2.79 -0.41
C ASP A 69 -4.51 -3.43 0.76
N LYS A 70 -3.16 -3.37 0.75
CA LYS A 70 -2.30 -3.87 1.84
C LYS A 70 -2.40 -3.02 3.11
N VAL A 71 -2.48 -1.69 3.00
CA VAL A 71 -2.70 -0.80 4.16
C VAL A 71 -4.03 -1.14 4.82
N TRP A 72 -5.10 -1.34 4.03
CA TRP A 72 -6.40 -1.75 4.56
C TRP A 72 -6.31 -3.06 5.37
N GLU A 73 -5.65 -4.08 4.82
CA GLU A 73 -5.43 -5.37 5.49
C GLU A 73 -4.69 -5.20 6.82
N LEU A 74 -3.61 -4.42 6.82
CA LEU A 74 -2.77 -4.20 8.01
C LEU A 74 -3.48 -3.40 9.11
N GLU A 75 -4.27 -2.38 8.73
CA GLU A 75 -5.08 -1.61 9.69
C GLU A 75 -6.17 -2.49 10.33
N GLY A 76 -6.77 -3.39 9.54
CA GLY A 76 -7.71 -4.40 10.07
C GLY A 76 -7.04 -5.32 11.09
N TYR A 77 -5.87 -5.87 10.75
CA TYR A 77 -5.09 -6.69 11.65
C TYR A 77 -4.70 -5.95 12.95
N HIS A 78 -4.20 -4.71 12.83
CA HIS A 78 -3.79 -3.90 13.97
C HIS A 78 -4.94 -3.68 14.96
N LYS A 79 -6.12 -3.29 14.48
CA LYS A 79 -7.31 -3.07 15.31
C LYS A 79 -7.77 -4.36 16.00
N MET A 80 -7.76 -5.48 15.29
CA MET A 80 -8.15 -6.77 15.86
C MET A 80 -7.21 -7.19 16.99
N ARG A 81 -5.89 -7.06 16.79
CA ARG A 81 -4.89 -7.33 17.83
C ARG A 81 -5.07 -6.43 19.06
N THR A 82 -5.22 -5.11 18.86
CA THR A 82 -5.38 -4.16 19.97
C THR A 82 -6.68 -4.34 20.74
N THR A 83 -7.70 -4.96 20.13
CA THR A 83 -8.93 -5.31 20.84
C THR A 83 -8.72 -6.55 21.72
N ALA A 84 -8.09 -7.60 21.19
CA ALA A 84 -7.77 -8.80 21.95
C ALA A 84 -6.90 -8.50 23.18
N GLU A 85 -5.89 -7.64 23.04
CA GLU A 85 -5.01 -7.21 24.14
C GLU A 85 -5.71 -6.42 25.26
N ARG A 86 -6.94 -5.93 25.04
CA ARG A 86 -7.73 -5.20 26.05
C ARG A 86 -8.72 -6.10 26.79
N GLU A 87 -8.95 -7.30 26.28
CA GLU A 87 -9.85 -8.30 26.86
C GLU A 87 -9.11 -9.29 27.78
N GLU A 88 -7.77 -9.27 27.78
CA GLU A 88 -6.87 -9.96 28.71
C GLU A 88 -6.49 -9.07 29.91
#